data_AF-A0A2A7UV85-F1
#
_entry.id   AF-A0A2A7UV85-F1
#
_cell.length_a   1.000
_cell.length_b   1.000
_cell.length_c   1.000
_cell.angle_alpha   90.00
_cell.angle_beta   90.00
_cell.angle_gamma   90.00
#
_symmetry.space_group_name_H-M   'P 1'
#
loop_
_entity.id
_entity.type
_entity.pdbx_description
1 polymer ?
#
loop_
_entity_poly.entity_id
_entity_poly.type
_entity_poly.pdbx_seq_one_letter_code
_entity_poly.pdbx_strand_id
1 'polypeptide(L)' 'MAITPTTVCAQLDATIQSLGADQHHLLITSVIPSARRPEHQVRYSSDLTTAELRRLRDVIDQALTQAA' A
#
# COMPACT_ATOMS: atom_id res chain seq x y z
N MET A 1 22.88 -4.77 -7.63
CA MET A 1 21.55 -4.47 -7.05
C MET A 1 20.62 -4.15 -8.21
N ALA A 2 19.75 -5.09 -8.59
CA ALA A 2 18.87 -4.86 -9.73
C ALA A 2 17.76 -3.90 -9.31
N ILE A 3 17.72 -2.72 -9.93
CA ILE A 3 16.61 -1.78 -9.79
C ILE A 3 15.49 -2.37 -10.65
N THR A 4 14.54 -3.05 -10.02
CA THR A 4 13.35 -3.52 -10.72
C THR A 4 12.67 -2.28 -11.33
N PRO A 5 12.44 -2.21 -12.65
CA PRO A 5 11.77 -1.07 -13.24
C PRO A 5 10.42 -0.92 -12.55
N THR A 6 10.16 0.28 -12.04
CA THR A 6 8.89 0.63 -11.41
C THR A 6 7.82 0.64 -12.49
N THR A 7 7.27 -0.53 -12.83
CA THR A 7 6.13 -0.60 -13.75
C THR A 7 5.05 0.28 -13.18
N VAL A 8 4.60 1.27 -13.96
CA VAL A 8 3.55 2.19 -13.55
C VAL A 8 2.34 1.35 -13.13
N CYS A 9 2.04 1.39 -11.85
CA CYS A 9 0.90 0.72 -11.28
C CYS A 9 -0.34 1.47 -11.80
N ALA A 10 -1.11 0.84 -12.67
CA ALA A 10 -2.29 1.49 -13.23
C ALA A 10 -3.39 1.69 -12.17
N GLN A 11 -3.40 0.82 -11.15
CA GLN A 11 -4.33 0.90 -10.05
C GLN A 11 -3.70 0.33 -8.78
N LEU A 12 -3.62 1.16 -7.75
CA LEU A 12 -3.18 0.81 -6.40
C LEU A 12 -4.41 0.74 -5.50
N ASP A 13 -4.63 -0.41 -4.87
CA ASP A 13 -5.70 -0.63 -3.91
C ASP A 13 -5.10 -0.90 -2.53
N ALA A 14 -5.67 -0.31 -1.49
CA ALA A 14 -5.27 -0.57 -0.11
C ALA A 14 -6.51 -0.95 0.72
N THR A 15 -6.39 -2.01 1.50
CA THR A 15 -7.44 -2.47 2.41
C THR A 15 -6.88 -2.61 3.82
N ILE A 16 -7.69 -2.26 4.82
CA ILE A 16 -7.35 -2.41 6.23
C ILE A 16 -8.41 -3.31 6.87
N GLN A 17 -7.96 -4.36 7.55
CA GLN A 17 -8.82 -5.27 8.30
C GLN A 17 -8.45 -5.19 9.79
N SER A 18 -9.43 -4.92 10.65
CA SER A 18 -9.19 -4.93 12.10
C SER A 18 -9.08 -6.38 12.59
N LEU A 19 -7.93 -6.73 13.19
CA LEU A 19 -7.65 -8.05 13.77
C LEU A 19 -7.92 -8.10 15.28
N GLY A 20 -8.04 -6.95 15.94
CA GLY A 20 -8.29 -6.82 17.37
C GLY A 20 -8.38 -5.35 17.80
N ALA A 21 -8.37 -5.10 19.10
CA ALA A 21 -8.57 -3.75 19.65
C ALA A 21 -7.51 -2.73 19.21
N ASP A 22 -6.26 -3.17 18.97
CA ASP A 22 -5.17 -2.29 18.55
C ASP A 22 -4.30 -2.92 17.45
N GLN A 23 -4.85 -3.85 16.66
CA GLN A 23 -4.12 -4.53 15.59
C GLN A 23 -4.94 -4.48 14.30
N HIS A 24 -4.29 -4.05 13.23
CA HIS A 24 -4.90 -3.85 11.92
C HIS A 24 -4.02 -4.43 10.83
N HIS A 25 -4.57 -5.30 10.00
CA HIS A 25 -3.87 -5.82 8.83
C HIS A 25 -4.01 -4.85 7.66
N LEU A 26 -2.91 -4.24 7.23
CA LEU A 26 -2.83 -3.43 6.02
C LEU A 26 -2.40 -4.32 4.85
N LEU A 27 -3.20 -4.33 3.79
CA LEU A 27 -2.89 -5.01 2.54
C LEU A 27 -2.93 -4.01 1.39
N ILE A 28 -1.80 -3.82 0.72
CA ILE A 28 -1.67 -3.01 -0.50
C ILE A 28 -1.51 -3.96 -1.68
N THR A 29 -2.42 -3.84 -2.64
CA THR A 29 -2.39 -4.59 -3.89
C THR A 29 -2.29 -3.64 -5.08
N SER A 30 -1.76 -4.16 -6.17
CA SER A 30 -1.68 -3.44 -7.43
C SER A 30 -2.15 -4.33 -8.57
N VAL A 31 -2.81 -3.73 -9.56
CA VAL A 31 -3.03 -4.39 -10.85
C VAL A 31 -1.96 -3.92 -11.83
N ILE A 32 -1.32 -4.88 -12.51
CA ILE A 32 -0.43 -4.61 -13.65
C ILE A 32 -1.19 -4.96 -14.93
N PRO A 33 -1.68 -3.99 -15.71
CA PRO A 33 -2.47 -4.28 -16.91
C PRO A 33 -1.66 -4.96 -18.00
N SER A 34 -0.34 -4.74 -18.03
CA SER A 34 0.58 -5.31 -19.01
C SER A 34 0.95 -6.78 -18.73
N ALA A 35 0.47 -7.35 -17.62
CA ALA A 35 0.62 -8.78 -17.37
C ALA A 35 -0.29 -9.57 -18.31
N ARG A 36 0.18 -10.71 -18.83
CA ARG A 36 -0.63 -11.60 -19.71
C ARG A 36 -1.97 -12.02 -19.07
N ARG A 37 -2.07 -11.93 -17.74
CA ARG A 37 -3.31 -11.96 -16.96
C ARG A 37 -3.25 -10.79 -15.95
N PRO A 38 -4.15 -9.80 -16.02
CA PRO A 38 -4.25 -8.78 -15.00
C PRO A 38 -4.69 -9.44 -13.69
N GLU A 39 -3.74 -9.64 -12.79
CA GLU A 39 -3.98 -10.23 -11.47
C GLU A 39 -3.64 -9.18 -10.40
N HIS A 40 -4.40 -9.17 -9.30
CA HIS A 40 -4.08 -8.35 -8.14
C HIS A 40 -2.81 -8.90 -7.49
N GLN A 41 -1.70 -8.17 -7.66
CA GLN A 41 -0.44 -8.50 -7.02
C GLN A 41 -0.36 -7.82 -5.67
N VAL A 42 -0.13 -8.58 -4.60
CA VAL A 42 0.21 -8.03 -3.29
C VAL A 42 1.56 -7.34 -3.38
N ARG A 43 1.58 -6.05 -3.03
CA ARG A 43 2.80 -5.23 -2.97
C ARG A 43 3.35 -5.16 -1.56
N TYR A 44 2.46 -5.09 -0.59
CA TYR A 44 2.81 -4.95 0.81
C TYR A 44 1.70 -5.52 1.68
N SER A 45 2.09 -6.25 2.71
CA SER A 45 1.20 -6.70 3.77
C SER A 45 1.89 -6.57 5.12
N SER A 46 1.19 -6.05 6.12
CA SER A 46 1.73 -5.93 7.47
C SER A 46 0.62 -5.73 8.50
N ASP A 47 0.88 -6.16 9.73
CA ASP A 47 0.04 -5.84 10.87
C ASP A 47 0.58 -4.58 11.53
N LEU A 48 -0.30 -3.59 11.70
CA LEU A 48 0.00 -2.29 12.25
C LEU A 48 -0.84 -2.04 13.48
N THR A 49 -0.24 -1.39 14.47
CA THR A 49 -0.96 -0.82 15.61
C THR A 49 -1.70 0.45 15.21
N THR A 50 -2.64 0.93 16.04
CA THR A 50 -3.31 2.21 15.79
C THR A 50 -2.33 3.38 15.76
N ALA A 51 -1.27 3.32 16.59
CA ALA A 51 -0.21 4.33 16.59
C ALA A 51 0.59 4.34 15.27
N GLU A 52 0.88 3.17 14.71
CA GLU A 52 1.58 3.03 13.43
C GLU A 52 0.70 3.45 12.25
N LEU A 53 -0.59 3.13 12.25
CA LEU A 53 -1.54 3.63 11.25
C LEU A 53 -1.60 5.16 11.22
N ARG A 54 -1.61 5.80 12.40
CA ARG A 54 -1.57 7.27 12.49
C ARG A 54 -0.29 7.83 11.87
N ARG A 55 0.88 7.24 12.20
CA ARG A 55 2.15 7.63 11.60
C ARG A 55 2.18 7.45 10.08
N LEU A 56 1.60 6.35 9.58
CA LEU A 56 1.51 6.09 8.14
C LEU A 56 0.67 7.16 7.44
N ARG A 57 -0.49 7.53 8.01
CA ARG A 57 -1.32 8.61 7.49
C ARG A 57 -0.57 9.93 7.44
N ASP A 58 0.11 10.30 8.52
CA ASP A 58 0.83 11.57 8.59
C ASP A 58 1.95 11.66 7.53
N VAL A 59 2.64 10.55 7.22
CA VAL A 59 3.62 10.48 6.12
C VAL A 59 2.95 10.65 4.75
N ILE A 60 1.79 10.03 4.52
CA ILE A 60 1.03 10.19 3.28
C ILE A 60 0.57 11.64 3.11
N ASP A 61 0.00 12.24 4.15
CA ASP A 61 -0.47 13.64 4.14
C ASP A 61 0.69 14.62 3.87
N GLN A 62 1.86 14.37 4.46
CA GLN A 62 3.06 15.14 4.20
C GLN A 62 3.49 15.04 2.73
N ALA A 63 3.50 13.84 2.16
CA ALA A 63 3.86 13.63 0.75
C ALA A 63 2.86 14.32 -0.19
N LEU A 64 1.57 14.27 0.11
CA LEU A 64 0.53 14.95 -0.67
C LEU A 64 0.66 16.47 -0.59
N THR A 65 1.01 17.02 0.58
CA THR A 65 1.25 18.45 0.76
C THR A 65 2.46 18.92 -0.06
N GLN A 66 3.50 18.10 -0.18
CA GLN A 66 4.69 18.41 -0.98
C GLN A 66 4.46 18.30 -2.49
N ALA A 67 3.46 17.52 -2.91
CA ALA A 67 3.12 17.33 -4.32
C ALA A 67 2.18 18.42 -4.87
N ALA A 68 1.63 19.27 -3.99
CA ALA A 68 0.79 20.43 -4.31
C ALA A 68 1.63 21.70 -4.51
#